data_AF-A0AA50HB85-F1
#
_entry.id   AF-A0AA50HB85-F1
#
_cell.length_a   1.000
_cell.length_b   1.000
_cell.length_c   1.000
_cell.angle_alpha   90.00
_cell.angle_beta   90.00
_cell.angle_gamma   90.00
#
_symmetry.space_group_name_H-M   'P 1'
#
loop_
_entity.id
_entity.type
_entity.pdbx_description
1 polymer ?
#
loop_
_entity_poly.entity_id
_entity_poly.type
_entity_poly.pdbx_seq_one_letter_code
_entity_poly.pdbx_strand_id
1 'polypeptide(L)'
;MKSKTNLTVELLKELIPEDVKLPEPKKTSIRDLPDKERRAYKARKQAERRAVLKERAENGSVKFDAKTTREALADAAIMLLASGAPGSEAVEAYLRDVFADQIGAPLTINARVQLGQLKPKLLKHVSAARS
;
A
#
# COMPACT_ATOMS: atom_id res chain seq x y z
N MET A 1 -29.66 -34.15 27.58
CA MET A 1 -28.73 -33.52 28.55
C MET A 1 -28.37 -32.10 28.08
N LYS A 2 -29.34 -31.18 28.16
CA LYS A 2 -29.09 -29.74 27.94
C LYS A 2 -29.14 -29.07 29.31
N SER A 3 -28.45 -27.96 29.49
CA SER A 3 -28.61 -27.05 30.63
C SER A 3 -27.93 -27.45 31.96
N LYS A 4 -26.61 -27.32 32.02
CA LYS A 4 -25.94 -26.94 33.28
C LYS A 4 -25.19 -25.63 33.14
N THR A 5 -24.58 -25.39 31.97
CA THR A 5 -23.87 -24.15 31.63
C THR A 5 -24.78 -22.94 31.42
N ASN A 6 -25.97 -23.13 30.82
CA ASN A 6 -26.92 -22.03 30.63
C ASN A 6 -27.54 -21.57 31.96
N LEU A 7 -27.89 -22.52 32.84
CA LEU A 7 -28.47 -22.22 34.15
C LEU A 7 -27.51 -21.43 35.05
N THR A 8 -26.20 -21.74 35.00
CA THR A 8 -25.18 -21.00 35.77
C THR A 8 -25.00 -19.57 35.29
N VAL A 9 -25.06 -19.36 33.98
CA VAL A 9 -24.97 -18.01 33.38
C VAL A 9 -26.22 -17.18 33.67
N GLU A 10 -27.40 -17.81 33.72
CA GLU A 10 -28.67 -17.14 34.06
C GLU A 10 -28.72 -16.74 35.54
N LEU A 11 -28.38 -17.65 36.46
CA LEU A 11 -28.30 -17.36 37.90
C LEU A 11 -27.26 -16.27 38.23
N LEU A 12 -26.13 -16.24 37.50
CA LEU A 12 -25.11 -15.20 37.67
C LEU A 12 -25.60 -13.81 37.20
N LYS A 13 -26.54 -13.74 36.25
CA LYS A 13 -27.11 -12.46 35.80
C LYS A 13 -28.10 -11.88 36.81
N GLU A 14 -28.85 -12.73 37.50
CA GLU A 14 -29.80 -12.30 38.54
C GLU A 14 -29.10 -11.79 39.82
N LEU A 15 -27.88 -12.24 40.09
CA LEU A 15 -27.12 -11.85 41.29
C LEU A 15 -26.30 -10.56 41.12
N ILE A 16 -26.21 -10.04 39.89
CA ILE A 16 -25.49 -8.80 39.58
C ILE A 16 -26.52 -7.66 39.56
N PRO A 17 -26.42 -6.64 40.43
CA PRO A 17 -27.30 -5.47 40.38
C PRO A 17 -27.28 -4.83 38.98
N GLU A 18 -28.43 -4.39 38.46
CA GLU A 18 -28.55 -3.81 37.11
C GLU A 18 -27.58 -2.64 36.84
N ASP A 19 -27.10 -2.00 37.90
CA ASP A 19 -26.19 -0.85 37.86
C ASP A 19 -24.70 -1.23 37.73
N VAL A 20 -24.36 -2.52 37.76
CA VAL A 20 -22.97 -2.99 37.63
C VAL A 20 -22.59 -3.08 36.16
N LYS A 21 -21.86 -2.07 35.69
CA LYS A 21 -21.26 -2.06 34.36
C LYS A 21 -20.18 -3.16 34.27
N LEU A 22 -20.52 -4.29 33.66
CA LEU A 22 -19.57 -5.36 33.37
C LEU A 22 -18.40 -4.78 32.53
N PRO A 23 -17.13 -5.06 32.90
CA PRO A 23 -16.01 -4.62 32.10
C PRO A 23 -16.11 -5.24 30.71
N GLU A 24 -16.07 -4.41 29.66
CA GLU A 24 -16.06 -4.91 28.29
C GLU A 24 -14.90 -5.90 28.12
N PRO A 25 -15.12 -7.07 27.50
CA PRO A 25 -14.06 -8.04 27.30
C PRO A 25 -12.95 -7.34 26.52
N LYS A 26 -11.76 -7.21 27.14
CA LYS A 26 -10.58 -6.63 26.49
C LYS A 26 -10.37 -7.39 25.19
N LYS A 27 -10.46 -6.67 24.06
CA LYS A 27 -10.17 -7.23 22.74
C LYS A 27 -8.77 -7.84 22.82
N THR A 28 -8.67 -9.17 22.71
CA THR A 28 -7.39 -9.88 22.71
C THR A 28 -6.52 -9.29 21.61
N SER A 29 -5.32 -8.85 21.98
CA SER A 29 -4.43 -8.27 20.99
C SER A 29 -4.00 -9.39 20.03
N ILE A 30 -3.70 -9.04 18.78
CA ILE A 30 -3.22 -10.02 17.78
C ILE A 30 -1.94 -10.74 18.26
N ARG A 31 -1.19 -10.14 19.20
CA ARG A 31 0.01 -10.73 19.78
C ARG A 31 -0.31 -11.87 20.74
N ASP A 32 -1.47 -11.82 21.39
CA ASP A 32 -1.93 -12.80 22.38
C ASP A 32 -2.72 -13.96 21.74
N LEU A 33 -2.92 -13.93 20.42
CA LEU A 33 -3.56 -15.02 19.69
C LEU A 33 -2.65 -16.26 19.66
N PRO A 34 -3.23 -17.48 19.79
CA PRO A 34 -2.54 -18.73 19.50
C PRO A 34 -1.90 -18.70 18.11
N ASP A 35 -0.72 -19.32 17.97
CA ASP A 35 0.11 -19.22 16.76
C ASP A 35 -0.61 -19.61 15.46
N LYS A 36 -1.51 -20.60 15.53
CA LYS A 36 -2.32 -21.05 14.39
C LYS A 36 -3.32 -19.97 13.96
N GLU A 37 -4.00 -19.36 14.93
CA GLU A 37 -4.99 -18.31 14.71
C GLU A 37 -4.33 -17.01 14.25
N ARG A 38 -3.17 -16.66 14.83
CA ARG A 38 -2.37 -15.50 14.41
C ARG A 38 -1.89 -15.65 12.97
N ARG A 39 -1.46 -16.84 12.56
CA ARG A 39 -1.08 -17.14 11.16
C ARG A 39 -2.27 -17.01 10.22
N ALA A 40 -3.41 -17.62 10.56
CA ALA A 40 -4.63 -17.53 9.77
C ALA A 40 -5.10 -16.07 9.62
N TYR A 41 -5.05 -15.29 10.70
CA TYR A 41 -5.39 -13.87 10.70
C TYR A 41 -4.48 -13.05 9.76
N LYS A 42 -3.16 -13.26 9.85
CA LYS A 42 -2.18 -12.59 8.96
C LYS A 42 -2.40 -12.97 7.49
N ALA A 43 -2.65 -14.25 7.21
CA ALA A 43 -2.93 -14.73 5.85
C ALA A 43 -4.20 -14.08 5.28
N ARG A 44 -5.29 -14.04 6.05
CA ARG A 44 -6.54 -13.37 5.65
C ARG A 44 -6.30 -11.88 5.36
N LYS A 45 -5.62 -11.17 6.27
CA LYS A 45 -5.29 -9.73 6.08
C LYS A 45 -4.40 -9.50 4.87
N GLN A 46 -3.50 -10.41 4.55
CA GLN A 46 -2.67 -10.33 3.35
C GLN A 46 -3.51 -10.54 2.07
N ALA A 47 -4.43 -11.51 2.08
CA ALA A 47 -5.34 -11.75 0.97
C ALA A 47 -6.26 -10.54 0.72
N GLU A 48 -6.88 -10.00 1.78
CA GLU A 48 -7.68 -8.77 1.71
C GLU A 48 -6.88 -7.61 1.10
N ARG A 49 -5.64 -7.40 1.55
CA ARG A 49 -4.76 -6.34 1.00
C ARG A 49 -4.47 -6.56 -0.48
N ARG A 50 -4.21 -7.80 -0.91
CA ARG A 50 -3.95 -8.09 -2.34
C ARG A 50 -5.20 -7.86 -3.19
N ALA A 51 -6.38 -8.24 -2.68
CA ALA A 51 -7.65 -8.02 -3.38
C ALA A 51 -7.90 -6.51 -3.60
N VAL A 52 -7.76 -5.69 -2.56
CA VAL A 52 -7.93 -4.22 -2.66
C VAL A 52 -6.91 -3.60 -3.63
N LEU A 53 -5.66 -4.08 -3.63
CA LEU A 53 -4.65 -3.59 -4.59
C LEU A 53 -4.97 -4.01 -6.03
N LYS A 54 -5.50 -5.21 -6.24
CA LYS A 54 -5.92 -5.70 -7.55
C LYS A 54 -7.09 -4.89 -8.09
N GLU A 55 -8.12 -4.67 -7.28
CA GLU A 55 -9.29 -3.85 -7.63
C GLU A 55 -8.89 -2.42 -8.03
N ARG A 56 -7.96 -1.81 -7.28
CA ARG A 56 -7.43 -0.50 -7.65
C ARG A 56 -6.72 -0.51 -8.99
N ALA A 57 -5.87 -1.51 -9.21
CA ALA A 57 -5.14 -1.65 -10.47
C ALA A 57 -6.09 -1.90 -11.66
N GLU A 58 -7.18 -2.64 -11.45
CA GLU A 58 -8.26 -2.85 -12.42
C GLU A 58 -8.99 -1.53 -12.73
N ASN A 59 -9.25 -0.71 -11.71
CA ASN A 59 -9.79 0.65 -11.86
C ASN A 59 -8.74 1.67 -12.36
N GLY A 60 -7.58 1.20 -12.83
CA GLY A 60 -6.47 2.00 -13.36
C GLY A 60 -5.85 2.99 -12.36
N SER A 61 -5.98 2.71 -11.06
CA SER A 61 -5.44 3.52 -9.98
C SER A 61 -4.42 2.75 -9.14
N VAL A 62 -3.56 3.47 -8.43
CA VAL A 62 -2.59 2.90 -7.49
C VAL A 62 -2.86 3.43 -6.09
N LYS A 63 -2.51 2.64 -5.08
CA LYS A 63 -2.59 3.11 -3.69
C LYS A 63 -1.74 4.37 -3.52
N PHE A 64 -2.30 5.43 -2.95
CA PHE A 64 -1.54 6.62 -2.57
C PHE A 64 -0.67 6.33 -1.34
N ASP A 65 0.65 6.21 -1.55
CA ASP A 65 1.65 6.15 -0.49
C ASP A 65 3.00 6.66 -0.98
N ALA A 66 3.94 6.88 -0.07
CA ALA A 66 5.24 7.47 -0.40
C ALA A 66 6.05 6.68 -1.45
N LYS A 67 5.78 5.38 -1.64
CA LYS A 67 6.45 4.59 -2.68
C LYS A 67 5.85 4.88 -4.04
N THR A 68 4.52 4.77 -4.17
CA THR A 68 3.83 4.99 -5.45
C THR A 68 3.90 6.46 -5.89
N THR A 69 3.92 7.41 -4.95
CA THR A 69 4.15 8.83 -5.26
C THR A 69 5.52 9.05 -5.90
N ARG A 70 6.59 8.46 -5.34
CA ARG A 70 7.94 8.55 -5.93
C ARG A 70 8.00 7.89 -7.30
N GLU A 71 7.37 6.73 -7.47
CA GLU A 71 7.28 6.05 -8.76
C GLU A 71 6.52 6.92 -9.79
N ALA A 72 5.42 7.57 -9.40
CA ALA A 72 4.65 8.46 -10.29
C ALA A 72 5.45 9.71 -10.69
N LEU A 73 6.19 10.31 -9.76
CA LEU A 73 7.06 11.45 -10.04
C LEU A 73 8.24 11.05 -10.96
N ALA A 74 8.81 9.87 -10.75
CA ALA A 74 9.85 9.34 -11.63
C ALA A 74 9.34 9.11 -13.05
N ASP A 75 8.13 8.54 -13.20
CA ASP A 75 7.48 8.37 -14.50
C ASP A 75 7.26 9.72 -15.20
N ALA A 76 6.79 10.74 -14.48
CA ALA A 76 6.60 12.08 -15.02
C ALA A 76 7.94 12.68 -15.50
N ALA A 77 9.01 12.55 -14.72
CA ALA A 77 10.34 13.01 -15.11
C ALA A 77 10.86 12.28 -16.37
N ILE A 78 10.67 10.96 -16.46
CA ILE A 78 11.01 10.17 -17.65
C ILE A 78 10.23 10.69 -18.87
N MET A 79 8.93 10.98 -18.72
CA MET A 79 8.10 11.51 -19.80
C MET A 79 8.54 12.92 -20.25
N LEU A 80 8.90 13.79 -19.31
CA LEU A 80 9.43 15.13 -19.63
C LEU A 80 10.74 15.04 -20.40
N LEU A 81 11.68 14.20 -19.96
CA LEU A 81 12.94 13.97 -20.66
C LEU A 81 12.72 13.37 -22.06
N ALA A 82 11.82 12.38 -22.19
CA ALA A 82 11.52 11.74 -23.47
C ALA A 82 10.90 12.71 -24.48
N SER A 83 10.03 13.61 -24.02
CA SER A 83 9.32 14.55 -24.90
C SER A 83 10.08 15.85 -25.17
N GLY A 84 11.14 16.14 -24.40
CA GLY A 84 11.80 17.45 -24.45
C GLY A 84 10.89 18.61 -24.06
N ALA A 85 9.81 18.34 -23.31
CA ALA A 85 8.83 19.35 -22.91
C ALA A 85 9.43 20.37 -21.92
N PRO A 86 8.82 21.57 -21.78
CA PRO A 86 9.24 22.56 -20.79
C PRO A 86 9.41 21.95 -19.40
N GLY A 87 10.57 22.19 -18.78
CA GLY A 87 10.95 21.60 -17.49
C GLY A 87 11.87 20.38 -17.58
N SER A 88 12.12 19.83 -18.77
CA SER A 88 13.15 18.79 -18.99
C SER A 88 14.53 19.24 -18.52
N GLU A 89 14.91 20.48 -18.79
CA GLU A 89 16.20 21.08 -18.37
C GLU A 89 16.38 21.07 -16.85
N ALA A 90 15.31 21.29 -16.08
CA ALA A 90 15.37 21.26 -14.62
C ALA A 90 15.62 19.83 -14.12
N VAL A 91 15.04 18.83 -14.78
CA VAL A 91 15.31 17.42 -14.49
C VAL A 91 16.76 17.07 -14.84
N GLU A 92 17.27 17.55 -15.98
CA GLU A 92 18.67 17.34 -16.36
C GLU A 92 19.66 18.01 -15.40
N ALA A 93 19.37 19.25 -14.97
CA ALA A 93 20.17 19.95 -13.96
C ALA A 93 20.22 19.16 -12.65
N TYR A 94 19.07 18.69 -12.16
CA TYR A 94 19.00 17.84 -10.97
C TYR A 94 19.80 16.54 -11.14
N LEU A 95 19.76 15.90 -12.32
CA LEU A 95 20.57 14.71 -12.59
C LEU A 95 22.07 15.01 -12.56
N ARG A 96 22.50 16.17 -13.06
CA ARG A 96 23.91 16.60 -12.96
C ARG A 96 24.34 16.77 -11.51
N ASP A 97 23.49 17.35 -10.66
CA ASP A 97 23.80 17.56 -9.25
C ASP A 97 23.86 16.23 -8.47
N VAL A 98 22.91 15.33 -8.72
CA VAL A 98 22.86 14.01 -8.05
C VAL A 98 24.01 13.10 -8.47
N PHE A 99 24.42 13.17 -9.74
CA PHE A 99 25.48 12.34 -10.32
C PHE A 99 26.74 13.15 -10.60
N ALA A 100 27.07 14.14 -9.76
CA ALA A 100 28.19 15.05 -9.97
C ALA A 100 29.54 14.32 -10.17
N ASP A 101 29.75 13.20 -9.48
CA ASP A 101 30.97 12.39 -9.60
C ASP A 101 31.02 11.51 -10.86
N GLN A 102 29.92 11.45 -11.63
CA GLN A 102 29.77 10.59 -12.80
C GLN A 102 29.48 11.43 -14.04
N ILE A 103 30.53 12.00 -14.61
CA ILE A 103 30.52 13.00 -15.70
C ILE A 103 29.66 12.56 -16.92
N GLY A 104 29.50 11.25 -17.17
CA GLY A 104 28.69 10.70 -18.26
C GLY A 104 27.29 10.20 -17.89
N ALA A 105 26.93 10.15 -16.60
CA ALA A 105 25.68 9.56 -16.15
C ALA A 105 24.44 10.33 -16.64
N PRO A 106 24.35 11.68 -16.53
CA PRO A 106 23.19 12.42 -17.04
C PRO A 106 22.96 12.22 -18.54
N LEU A 107 24.03 12.25 -19.35
CA LEU A 107 23.96 12.01 -20.79
C LEU A 107 23.49 10.58 -21.10
N THR A 108 24.04 9.59 -20.38
CA THR A 108 23.65 8.19 -20.53
C THR A 108 22.19 7.97 -20.13
N ILE A 109 21.72 8.60 -19.05
CA ILE A 109 20.33 8.52 -18.61
C ILE A 109 19.41 9.10 -19.67
N ASN A 110 19.72 10.28 -20.21
CA ASN A 110 18.92 10.89 -21.28
C ASN A 110 18.87 9.97 -22.51
N ALA A 111 20.03 9.46 -22.97
CA ALA A 111 20.08 8.50 -24.07
C ALA A 111 19.22 7.25 -23.82
N ARG A 112 19.26 6.70 -22.60
CA ARG A 112 18.43 5.54 -22.21
C ARG A 112 16.94 5.86 -22.20
N VAL A 113 16.55 7.08 -21.85
CA VAL A 113 15.15 7.54 -21.95
C VAL A 113 14.74 7.62 -23.42
N GLN A 114 15.55 8.25 -24.28
CA GLN A 114 15.27 8.37 -25.72
C GLN A 114 15.19 7.01 -26.42
N LEU A 115 16.05 6.06 -26.04
CA LEU A 115 16.03 4.69 -26.55
C LEU A 115 14.90 3.82 -25.94
N GLY A 116 14.09 4.37 -25.03
CA GLY A 116 13.01 3.63 -24.36
C GLY A 116 13.49 2.52 -23.43
N GLN A 117 14.75 2.56 -22.98
CA GLN A 117 15.32 1.61 -22.04
C GLN A 117 14.92 1.93 -20.58
N LEU A 118 14.61 3.20 -20.30
CA LEU A 118 13.99 3.64 -19.05
C LEU A 118 12.51 3.92 -19.28
N LYS A 119 11.65 2.97 -18.89
CA LYS A 119 10.20 3.03 -19.12
C LYS A 119 9.44 3.46 -17.87
N PRO A 120 8.39 4.31 -18.02
CA PRO A 120 7.44 4.57 -16.94
C PRO A 120 6.83 3.28 -16.39
N LYS A 121 6.82 3.13 -15.07
CA LYS A 121 6.42 1.90 -14.38
C LYS A 121 4.91 1.83 -14.13
N LEU A 122 4.29 2.97 -13.83
CA LEU A 122 2.89 3.11 -13.43
C LEU A 122 1.97 3.48 -14.60
N LEU A 123 2.52 3.86 -15.75
CA LEU A 123 1.74 4.28 -16.92
C LEU A 123 0.73 3.22 -17.39
N LYS A 124 1.04 1.93 -17.19
CA LYS A 124 0.12 0.80 -17.41
C LYS A 124 -1.18 0.85 -16.60
N HIS A 125 -1.19 1.55 -15.47
CA HIS A 125 -2.39 1.74 -14.65
C HIS A 125 -3.19 2.93 -15.17
N VAL A 126 -2.52 4.02 -15.57
CA VAL A 126 -3.17 5.23 -16.09
C VAL A 126 -3.90 4.97 -17.40
N SER A 127 -3.36 4.13 -18.29
CA SER A 127 -4.01 3.81 -19.57
C SER A 127 -5.30 3.02 -19.42
N ALA A 128 -5.42 2.19 -18.38
CA ALA A 128 -6.62 1.39 -18.11
C ALA A 128 -7.77 2.21 -17.51
N ALA A 129 -7.48 3.35 -16.86
CA ALA A 129 -8.51 4.25 -16.30
C ALA A 129 -9.13 5.22 -17.32
N ARG A 130 -8.54 5.36 -18.51
CA ARG A 130 -8.97 6.33 -19.54
C ARG A 130 -9.69 5.69 -20.74
N SER A 131 -9.81 4.37 -20.74
CA SER A 131 -10.54 3.55 -21.72
C SER A 131 -11.86 3.07 -21.13
#